data_AF-A0A1Y2BZ97-F1
#
_entry.id   AF-A0A1Y2BZ97-F1
#
_cell.length_a   1.000
_cell.length_b   1.000
_cell.length_c   1.000
_cell.angle_alpha   90.00
_cell.angle_beta   90.00
_cell.angle_gamma   90.00
#
_symmetry.space_group_name_H-M   'P 1'
#
loop_
_entity.id
_entity.type
_entity.pdbx_description
1 polymer ?
#
loop_
_entity_poly.entity_id
_entity_poly.type
_entity_poly.pdbx_seq_one_letter_code
_entity_poly.pdbx_strand_id
1 'polypeptide(L)'
;PITDYIVGLPPSPNEDDPDLVLRERDSLFELVESRIGSSITLVVYSSVMDSLRLVELAPRFDWGGPGCMGCDIGFGPLHQIPNPNAE
;
A
#
# COMPACT_ATOMS: atom_id res chain seq x y z
N PRO A 1 -8.17 -16.38 -1.47
CA PRO A 1 -6.80 -16.15 -0.97
C PRO A 1 -6.87 -15.05 0.09
N ILE A 2 -6.14 -15.18 1.19
CA ILE A 2 -6.08 -14.13 2.20
C ILE A 2 -5.08 -13.10 1.67
N THR A 3 -5.59 -12.07 0.99
CA THR A 3 -4.77 -11.02 0.38
C THR A 3 -5.27 -9.65 0.80
N ASP A 4 -4.33 -8.78 1.11
CA ASP A 4 -4.56 -7.39 1.41
C ASP A 4 -4.08 -6.53 0.25
N TYR A 5 -4.91 -5.58 -0.18
CA TYR A 5 -4.66 -4.75 -1.36
C TYR A 5 -4.47 -3.30 -0.92
N ILE A 6 -3.34 -2.70 -1.31
CA ILE A 6 -3.09 -1.28 -1.06
C ILE A 6 -3.98 -0.49 -2.02
N VAL A 7 -4.89 0.31 -1.47
CA VAL A 7 -5.83 1.13 -2.24
C VAL A 7 -5.23 2.50 -2.52
N GLY A 8 -4.62 3.11 -1.50
CA GLY A 8 -4.26 4.52 -1.56
C GLY A 8 -3.65 5.03 -0.26
N LEU A 9 -3.42 6.34 -0.22
CA LEU A 9 -3.17 7.09 1.01
C LEU A 9 -4.49 7.62 1.58
N PRO A 10 -4.59 7.83 2.90
CA PRO A 10 -5.78 8.46 3.46
C PRO A 10 -5.94 9.89 2.91
N PRO A 11 -7.18 10.40 2.84
CA PRO A 11 -7.42 11.78 2.45
C PRO A 11 -6.74 12.72 3.46
N SER A 12 -5.70 13.41 3.01
CA SER A 12 -5.01 14.45 3.76
C SER A 12 -5.67 15.79 3.45
N PRO A 13 -5.99 16.63 4.45
CA PRO A 13 -6.66 17.91 4.23
C PRO A 13 -5.83 18.92 3.41
N ASN A 14 -4.57 18.60 3.12
CA ASN A 14 -3.61 19.47 2.42
C ASN A 14 -3.09 18.87 1.09
N GLU A 15 -3.57 17.72 0.64
CA GLU A 15 -3.10 17.10 -0.62
C GLU A 15 -4.25 16.86 -1.60
N ASP A 16 -4.12 17.44 -2.80
CA ASP A 16 -5.15 17.47 -3.84
C ASP A 16 -5.43 16.11 -4.51
N ASP A 17 -4.60 15.08 -4.35
CA ASP A 17 -4.92 13.72 -4.82
C ASP A 17 -4.01 12.65 -4.16
N PRO A 18 -4.46 12.00 -3.07
CA PRO A 18 -3.69 10.94 -2.39
C PRO A 18 -3.63 9.62 -3.19
N ASP A 19 -4.55 9.43 -4.13
CA ASP A 19 -4.68 8.20 -4.92
C ASP A 19 -3.72 8.17 -6.11
N LEU A 20 -3.34 9.33 -6.65
CA LEU A 20 -2.43 9.44 -7.80
C LEU A 20 -1.03 8.92 -7.50
N VAL A 21 -0.56 9.08 -6.26
CA VAL A 21 0.79 8.69 -5.82
C VAL A 21 1.01 7.18 -5.89
N LEU A 22 -0.04 6.36 -5.87
CA LEU A 22 0.08 4.90 -5.77
C LEU A 22 -0.36 4.14 -7.02
N ARG A 23 -0.66 4.84 -8.12
CA ARG A 23 -1.09 4.21 -9.38
C ARG A 23 0.05 3.54 -10.16
N GLU A 24 1.28 3.98 -9.93
CA GLU A 24 2.46 3.43 -10.58
C GLU A 24 3.28 2.62 -9.57
N ARG A 25 3.80 1.47 -10.01
CA ARG A 25 4.60 0.56 -9.18
C ARG A 25 5.73 1.32 -8.50
N ASP A 26 6.48 2.10 -9.27
CA ASP A 26 7.70 2.76 -8.82
C ASP A 26 7.39 3.90 -7.84
N SER A 27 6.22 4.57 -7.95
CA SER A 27 5.82 5.63 -7.03
C SER A 27 5.57 5.15 -5.60
N LEU A 28 5.05 3.93 -5.40
CA LEU A 28 4.95 3.35 -4.07
C LEU A 28 6.34 3.10 -3.46
N PHE A 29 7.28 2.57 -4.25
CA PHE A 29 8.64 2.33 -3.79
C PHE A 29 9.34 3.65 -3.42
N GLU A 30 9.28 4.64 -4.30
CA GLU A 30 9.84 5.97 -4.06
C GLU A 30 9.25 6.63 -2.81
N LEU A 31 7.92 6.54 -2.61
CA LEU A 31 7.26 7.05 -1.43
C LEU A 31 7.81 6.39 -0.16
N VAL A 32 7.89 5.06 -0.14
CA VAL A 32 8.40 4.30 1.01
C VAL A 32 9.86 4.64 1.29
N GLU A 33 10.69 4.72 0.26
CA GLU A 33 12.11 5.09 0.40
C GLU A 33 12.29 6.53 0.89
N SER A 34 11.43 7.47 0.46
CA SER A 34 11.45 8.85 0.94
C SER A 34 11.09 8.98 2.42
N ARG A 35 10.33 8.01 2.96
CA ARG A 35 9.82 8.04 4.34
C ARG A 35 10.54 7.07 5.26
N ILE A 36 11.74 6.61 4.89
CA ILE A 36 12.55 5.75 5.77
C ILE A 36 12.78 6.44 7.12
N GLY A 37 12.41 5.77 8.21
CA GLY A 37 12.49 6.31 9.57
C GLY A 37 11.29 7.18 9.99
N SER A 38 10.28 7.35 9.14
CA SER A 38 9.00 8.01 9.46
C SER A 38 7.82 7.09 9.17
N SER A 39 6.68 7.27 9.83
CA SER A 39 5.49 6.46 9.53
C SER A 39 4.67 7.03 8.37
N ILE A 40 4.17 6.13 7.52
CA ILE A 40 3.20 6.39 6.46
C ILE A 40 1.90 5.69 6.84
N THR A 41 0.77 6.36 6.70
CA THR A 41 -0.54 5.69 6.78
C THR A 41 -0.99 5.29 5.38
N LEU A 42 -1.32 4.02 5.20
CA LEU A 42 -1.86 3.44 3.98
C LEU A 42 -3.30 2.99 4.18
N VAL A 43 -4.12 3.13 3.14
CA VAL A 43 -5.46 2.53 3.08
C VAL A 43 -5.34 1.17 2.42
N VAL A 44 -5.76 0.12 3.12
CA VAL A 44 -5.66 -1.26 2.67
C VAL A 44 -7.04 -1.91 2.69
N TYR A 45 -7.41 -2.55 1.58
CA TYR A 45 -8.59 -3.39 1.47
C TYR A 45 -8.25 -4.84 1.85
N SER A 46 -9.01 -5.41 2.79
CA SER A 46 -8.85 -6.81 3.18
C SER A 46 -9.89 -7.70 2.53
N SER A 47 -9.44 -8.64 1.71
CA SER A 47 -10.35 -9.64 1.09
C SER A 47 -11.03 -10.56 2.11
N VAL A 48 -10.49 -10.69 3.33
CA VAL A 48 -11.07 -11.53 4.39
C VAL A 48 -12.22 -10.85 5.10
N MET A 49 -12.08 -9.55 5.36
CA MET A 49 -13.05 -8.76 6.11
C MET A 49 -13.99 -7.94 5.22
N ASP A 50 -13.74 -7.95 3.90
CA ASP A 50 -14.43 -7.13 2.91
C ASP A 50 -14.52 -5.65 3.35
N SER A 51 -13.41 -5.12 3.87
CA SER A 51 -13.38 -3.80 4.49
C SER A 51 -12.07 -3.05 4.25
N LEU A 52 -12.16 -1.72 4.30
CA LEU A 52 -11.01 -0.82 4.26
C LEU A 52 -10.49 -0.59 5.67
N ARG A 53 -9.17 -0.63 5.82
CA ARG A 53 -8.48 -0.29 7.07
C ARG A 53 -7.33 0.66 6.83
N LEU A 54 -7.02 1.45 7.84
CA LEU A 54 -5.82 2.27 7.88
C LEU A 54 -4.69 1.48 8.53
N VAL A 55 -3.55 1.40 7.85
CA VAL A 55 -2.36 0.69 8.31
C VAL A 55 -1.22 1.67 8.39
N GLU A 56 -0.57 1.75 9.55
CA GLU A 56 0.65 2.53 9.71
C GLU A 56 1.86 1.66 9.34
N LEU A 57 2.61 2.09 8.32
CA LEU A 57 3.83 1.48 7.84
C LEU A 57 5.02 2.36 8.24
N ALA A 58 5.94 1.80 9.02
CA ALA A 58 7.19 2.47 9.39
C ALA A 58 8.37 1.75 8.70
N PRO A 59 8.75 2.17 7.48
CA PRO A 59 9.79 1.50 6.73
C PRO A 59 11.16 1.80 7.34
N ARG A 60 11.95 0.74 7.54
CA ARG A 60 13.28 0.80 8.17
C ARG A 60 14.15 -0.33 7.65
N PHE A 61 15.44 -0.10 7.44
CA PHE A 61 16.36 -1.14 6.97
C PHE A 61 16.96 -2.00 8.10
N ASP A 62 16.86 -1.52 9.34
CA ASP A 62 17.46 -2.14 10.53
C ASP A 62 16.47 -3.01 11.32
N TRP A 63 15.33 -3.38 10.73
CA TRP A 63 14.36 -4.27 11.35
C TRP A 63 14.83 -5.73 11.48
N GLY A 64 15.95 -6.09 10.84
CA GLY A 64 16.56 -7.42 10.92
C GLY A 64 16.24 -8.37 9.77
N GLY A 65 15.68 -7.88 8.66
CA GLY A 65 15.38 -8.67 7.47
C GLY A 65 15.66 -7.91 6.16
N PRO A 66 15.38 -8.55 5.01
CA PRO A 66 15.63 -7.94 3.70
C PRO A 66 14.63 -6.82 3.39
N GLY A 67 15.13 -5.75 2.76
CA GLY A 67 14.32 -4.58 2.38
C GLY A 67 13.90 -3.72 3.57
N CYS A 68 13.08 -2.70 3.31
CA CYS A 68 12.62 -1.75 4.31
C CYS A 68 11.21 -2.03 4.85
N MET A 69 10.42 -2.86 4.17
CA MET A 69 9.04 -3.19 4.54
C MET A 69 8.87 -4.61 5.10
N GLY A 70 9.79 -5.53 4.77
CA GLY A 70 9.70 -6.93 5.18
C GLY A 70 8.53 -7.71 4.57
N CYS A 71 7.98 -7.23 3.46
CA CYS A 71 6.95 -7.90 2.69
C CYS A 71 7.23 -7.81 1.19
N ASP A 72 6.69 -8.77 0.44
CA ASP A 72 6.67 -8.73 -1.01
C ASP A 72 5.41 -8.00 -1.49
N ILE A 73 5.56 -7.18 -2.53
CA ILE A 73 4.46 -6.42 -3.12
C ILE A 73 4.27 -6.89 -4.56
N GLY A 74 3.06 -7.37 -4.85
CA GLY A 74 2.62 -7.68 -6.21
C GLY A 74 1.98 -6.47 -6.87
N PHE A 75 2.42 -6.13 -8.08
CA PHE A 75 1.79 -5.11 -8.92
C PHE A 75 1.32 -5.72 -10.25
N GLY A 76 0.31 -5.11 -10.88
CA GLY A 76 -0.20 -5.51 -12.19
C GLY A 76 -1.54 -6.26 -12.16
N PRO A 77 -2.05 -6.70 -13.32
CA PRO A 77 -3.41 -7.21 -13.49
C PRO A 77 -3.73 -8.46 -12.65
N LEU A 78 -2.73 -9.26 -12.29
CA LEU A 78 -2.89 -10.43 -11.43
C LEU A 78 -3.01 -10.08 -9.93
N HIS A 79 -2.71 -8.84 -9.55
CA HIS A 79 -2.67 -8.36 -8.17
C HIS A 79 -3.68 -7.22 -7.95
N GLN A 80 -4.78 -7.22 -8.70
CA GLN A 80 -5.89 -6.28 -8.53
C GLN A 80 -6.93 -6.82 -7.55
N ILE A 81 -7.68 -5.91 -6.91
CA ILE A 81 -8.85 -6.28 -6.11
C ILE A 81 -9.79 -7.07 -7.02
N PRO A 82 -10.18 -8.30 -6.65
CA PRO A 82 -11.04 -9.12 -7.48
C PRO A 82 -12.37 -8.40 -7.69
N ASN A 83 -12.71 -8.12 -8.95
CA ASN A 83 -14.03 -7.62 -9.30
C ASN A 83 -14.99 -8.81 -9.38
N PRO A 84 -15.95 -8.97 -8.46
CA PRO A 84 -16.90 -10.08 -8.49
C PRO A 84 -17.80 -10.08 -9.75
N ASN A 85 -17.82 -8.97 -10.50
CA ASN A 85 -18.61 -8.81 -11.72
C ASN A 85 -17.78 -8.86 -13.01
N ALA A 86 -16.50 -9.24 -12.96
CA ALA A 86 -15.71 -9.48 -14.17
C ALA A 86 -16.09 -10.85 -14.77
N GLU A 87 -17.15 -10.87 -15.58
CA GLU A 87 -17.49 -11.98 -16.49
C GLU A 87 -16.57 -12.01 -17.72
#